data_AF-A0A7J4TVI4-F1
#
_entry.id   AF-A0A7J4TVI4-F1
#
_cell.length_a   1.000
_cell.length_b   1.000
_cell.length_c   1.000
_cell.angle_alpha   90.00
_cell.angle_beta   90.00
_cell.angle_gamma   90.00
#
_symmetry.space_group_name_H-M   'P 1'
#
loop_
_entity.id
_entity.type
_entity.pdbx_description
1 polymer ?
#
loop_
_entity_poly.entity_id
_entity_poly.type
_entity_poly.pdbx_seq_one_letter_code
_entity_poly.pdbx_strand_id
1 'polypeptide(L)' 'MESTIEIRWSGDPGKIKRAIQSIEPDDPDAFNVDFVHDETSIEAIITVKAGSLSTAKATADDILACLGAATIAGDVLEN' A
#
# COMPACT_ATOMS: atom_id res chain seq x y z
N MET A 1 14.79 -9.72 -16.61
CA MET A 1 13.31 -9.69 -16.63
C MET A 1 12.91 -8.76 -15.51
N GLU A 2 11.99 -7.84 -15.76
CA GLU A 2 11.45 -6.96 -14.74
C GLU A 2 10.01 -7.42 -14.45
N SER A 3 9.61 -7.40 -13.19
CA SER A 3 8.28 -7.77 -12.74
C SER A 3 7.68 -6.60 -11.96
N THR A 4 6.44 -6.26 -12.30
CA THR A 4 5.72 -5.15 -11.67
C THR A 4 4.40 -5.67 -11.14
N ILE A 5 4.09 -5.32 -9.89
CA ILE A 5 2.80 -5.58 -9.25
C ILE A 5 2.20 -4.23 -8.87
N GLU A 6 0.94 -4.04 -9.22
CA GLU A 6 0.18 -2.85 -8.88
C GLU A 6 -0.98 -3.25 -7.97
N ILE A 7 -1.07 -2.62 -6.81
CA ILE A 7 -2.15 -2.80 -5.84
C ILE A 7 -2.95 -1.50 -5.83
N ARG A 8 -4.23 -1.57 -6.19
CA ARG A 8 -5.15 -0.44 -6.12
C ARG A 8 -6.09 -0.61 -4.95
N TRP A 9 -6.13 0.39 -4.09
CA TRP A 9 -6.98 0.39 -2.91
C TRP A 9 -7.76 1.69 -2.81
N SER A 10 -9.07 1.60 -2.99
CA SER A 10 -10.01 2.72 -2.90
C SER A 10 -10.83 2.67 -1.61
N GLY A 11 -11.09 3.82 -0.99
CA GLY A 11 -11.84 3.87 0.26
C GLY A 11 -11.78 5.21 0.97
N ASP A 12 -11.99 5.17 2.29
CA ASP A 12 -11.96 6.37 3.12
C ASP A 12 -10.57 7.02 3.11
N PRO A 13 -10.46 8.32 2.80
CA PRO A 13 -9.17 9.00 2.69
C PRO A 13 -8.38 9.04 4.00
N GLY A 14 -9.07 9.11 5.15
CA GLY A 14 -8.43 9.10 6.46
C GLY A 14 -7.85 7.73 6.81
N LYS A 15 -8.59 6.65 6.54
CA LYS A 15 -8.12 5.27 6.76
C LYS A 15 -6.95 4.92 5.85
N ILE A 16 -7.08 5.22 4.56
CA ILE A 16 -6.04 4.91 3.57
C ILE A 16 -4.76 5.68 3.87
N LYS A 17 -4.83 7.00 4.07
CA LYS A 17 -3.61 7.78 4.38
C LYS A 17 -2.93 7.31 5.66
N ARG A 18 -3.69 7.02 6.73
CA ARG A 18 -3.11 6.50 7.98
C ARG A 18 -2.43 5.14 7.79
N ALA A 19 -3.07 4.23 7.05
CA ALA A 19 -2.49 2.92 6.78
C ALA A 19 -1.20 3.02 5.94
N ILE A 20 -1.20 3.82 4.87
CA ILE A 20 0.01 4.05 4.07
C ILE A 20 1.13 4.69 4.91
N GLN A 21 0.82 5.69 5.74
CA GLN A 21 1.82 6.32 6.62
C GLN A 21 2.42 5.34 7.63
N SER A 22 1.66 4.33 8.06
CA SER A 22 2.16 3.30 8.98
C SER A 22 3.07 2.28 8.31
N ILE A 23 3.06 2.21 6.97
CA ILE A 23 3.91 1.32 6.19
C ILE A 23 4.92 2.10 5.35
N GLU A 24 5.11 3.39 5.66
CA GLU A 24 6.00 4.28 4.91
C GLU A 24 7.33 3.56 4.70
N PRO A 25 7.74 3.32 3.44
CA PRO A 25 8.91 2.49 3.19
C PRO A 25 10.15 3.21 3.72
N ASP A 26 10.90 2.52 4.59
CA ASP A 26 12.26 2.95 4.96
C ASP A 26 13.18 3.03 3.73
N ASP A 27 12.84 2.31 2.65
CA ASP A 27 13.59 2.29 1.39
C ASP A 27 12.70 2.73 0.20
N PRO A 28 12.89 3.94 -0.36
CA PRO A 28 12.07 4.46 -1.45
C PRO A 28 12.26 3.70 -2.78
N ASP A 29 13.25 2.80 -2.89
CA ASP A 29 13.46 1.94 -4.06
C ASP A 29 12.59 0.66 -3.98
N ALA A 30 12.03 0.33 -2.82
CA ALA A 30 11.25 -0.91 -2.63
C ALA A 30 9.87 -0.86 -3.32
N PHE A 31 9.14 0.24 -3.18
CA PHE A 31 7.86 0.48 -3.84
C PHE A 31 7.49 1.96 -3.86
N ASN A 32 6.62 2.34 -4.80
CA ASN A 32 6.06 3.68 -4.90
C ASN A 32 4.58 3.68 -4.51
N VAL A 33 4.10 4.75 -3.87
CA VAL A 33 2.68 4.94 -3.59
C VAL A 33 2.21 6.25 -4.21
N ASP A 34 1.22 6.16 -5.08
CA ASP A 34 0.53 7.29 -5.67
C ASP A 34 -0.88 7.42 -5.09
N PHE A 35 -1.37 8.65 -4.97
CA PHE A 35 -2.72 8.93 -4.48
C PHE A 35 -3.54 9.66 -5.52
N VAL A 36 -4.55 8.99 -6.05
CA VAL A 36 -5.54 9.58 -6.94
C VAL A 36 -6.73 10.00 -6.09
N HIS A 37 -7.08 11.29 -6.15
CA HIS A 37 -8.26 11.81 -5.46
C HIS A 37 -9.42 11.85 -6.46
N ASP A 38 -10.50 11.16 -6.12
CA ASP A 38 -11.79 11.25 -6.79
C ASP A 38 -12.74 12.12 -5.94
N GLU A 39 -13.84 12.64 -6.50
CA GLU A 39 -14.67 13.67 -5.85
C GLU A 39 -15.17 13.28 -4.44
N THR A 40 -15.25 11.98 -4.15
CA THR A 40 -15.76 11.44 -2.88
C THR A 40 -14.85 10.40 -2.23
N SER A 41 -13.72 10.04 -2.84
CA SER A 41 -12.86 8.95 -2.37
C SER A 41 -11.40 9.17 -2.72
N ILE A 42 -10.50 8.45 -2.05
CA ILE A 42 -9.11 8.36 -2.47
C ILE A 42 -8.84 6.94 -2.97
N GLU A 43 -8.00 6.84 -4.00
CA GLU A 43 -7.39 5.60 -4.44
C GLU A 43 -5.88 5.68 -4.19
N ALA A 44 -5.36 4.75 -3.40
CA ALA A 44 -3.93 4.51 -3.26
C ALA A 44 -3.50 3.47 -4.31
N ILE A 45 -2.49 3.82 -5.10
CA ILE A 45 -1.88 2.97 -6.12
C ILE A 45 -0.47 2.65 -5.65
N ILE A 46 -0.26 1.42 -5.19
CA ILE A 46 1.05 0.95 -4.73
C ILE A 46 1.68 0.16 -5.88
N THR A 47 2.86 0.59 -6.32
CA THR A 47 3.61 -0.04 -7.42
C THR A 47 4.89 -0.66 -6.87
N VAL A 48 4.99 -1.98 -6.98
CA VAL A 48 6.18 -2.76 -6.62
C VAL A 48 6.91 -3.15 -7.90
N LYS A 49 8.21 -2.85 -7.98
CA LYS A 49 9.06 -3.25 -9.11
C LYS A 49 10.20 -4.13 -8.61
N ALA A 50 10.44 -5.26 -9.26
CA ALA A 50 11.53 -6.15 -8.90
C ALA A 50 12.14 -6.86 -10.12
N GLY A 51 13.39 -7.30 -9.97
CA GLY A 51 14.11 -8.07 -11.00
C GLY A 51 13.63 -9.52 -11.19
N SER A 52 12.64 -9.97 -10.41
CA SER A 52 12.03 -11.29 -10.55
C SER A 52 10.59 -11.31 -10.03
N LEU A 53 9.76 -12.23 -10.56
CA LEU A 53 8.37 -12.40 -10.12
C LEU A 53 8.28 -12.86 -8.66
N SER A 54 9.20 -13.72 -8.23
CA SER A 54 9.27 -14.24 -6.85
C SER A 54 9.53 -13.11 -5.85
N THR A 55 10.45 -12.20 -6.18
CA THR A 55 10.75 -11.02 -5.36
C THR A 55 9.57 -10.06 -5.33
N ALA A 56 8.99 -9.74 -6.50
CA ALA A 56 7.82 -8.86 -6.57
C ALA A 56 6.67 -9.39 -5.72
N LYS A 57 6.40 -10.70 -5.80
CA LYS A 57 5.38 -11.37 -4.99
C LYS A 57 5.68 -11.23 -3.49
N ALA A 58 6.90 -11.59 -3.05
CA ALA A 58 7.26 -11.53 -1.64
C ALA A 58 7.09 -10.11 -1.07
N THR A 59 7.58 -9.10 -1.79
CA THR A 59 7.44 -7.69 -1.39
C THR A 59 5.98 -7.25 -1.35
N ALA A 60 5.15 -7.65 -2.33
CA ALA A 60 3.72 -7.36 -2.32
C ALA A 60 3.00 -8.03 -1.14
N ASP A 61 3.32 -9.29 -0.81
CA ASP A 61 2.77 -10.00 0.34
C ASP A 61 3.13 -9.31 1.67
N ASP A 62 4.38 -8.88 1.84
CA ASP A 62 4.83 -8.13 3.02
C ASP A 62 4.07 -6.80 3.16
N ILE A 63 3.94 -6.03 2.07
CA ILE A 63 3.17 -4.78 2.07
C ILE A 63 1.71 -5.02 2.44
N LEU A 64 1.06 -6.02 1.84
CA LEU A 64 -0.34 -6.35 2.13
C LEU A 64 -0.54 -6.80 3.59
N ALA A 65 0.39 -7.57 4.15
CA ALA A 65 0.36 -7.96 5.56
C ALA A 65 0.45 -6.74 6.49
N CYS A 66 1.38 -5.82 6.22
CA CYS A 66 1.53 -4.58 6.99
C CYS A 66 0.29 -3.67 6.87
N LEU A 67 -0.28 -3.52 5.67
CA LEU A 67 -1.51 -2.74 5.46
C LEU A 67 -2.71 -3.34 6.17
N GLY A 68 -2.84 -4.67 6.15
CA GLY A 68 -3.87 -5.37 6.91
C GLY A 68 -3.77 -5.06 8.40
N ALA A 69 -2.56 -5.17 8.97
CA ALA A 69 -2.33 -4.86 10.38
C ALA A 69 -2.61 -3.37 10.71
N ALA A 70 -2.13 -2.44 9.88
CA ALA A 70 -2.32 -1.00 10.08
C ALA A 70 -3.80 -0.60 10.01
N THR A 71 -4.57 -1.22 9.11
CA THR A 71 -6.00 -0.95 8.96
C THR A 71 -6.79 -1.43 10.18
N ILE A 72 -6.47 -2.62 10.72
CA ILE A 72 -7.09 -3.15 11.94
C ILE A 72 -6.73 -2.28 13.16
N ALA A 73 -5.47 -1.87 13.29
CA ALA A 73 -5.05 -0.97 14.36
C ALA A 73 -5.76 0.39 14.30
N GLY A 74 -5.99 0.92 13.10
CA GLY A 74 -6.77 2.14 12.88
C GLY A 74 -8.24 1.99 13.26
N ASP A 75 -8.85 0.85 12.95
CA ASP A 75 -10.27 0.55 13.24
C ASP A 75 -10.53 0.33 14.75
N VAL A 76 -9.55 -0.21 15.48
CA VAL A 76 -9.63 -0.41 16.94
C VAL A 76 -9.64 0.92 17.71
N LEU A 77 -9.11 2.01 17.14
CA LEU A 77 -9.09 3.35 17.76
C LEU A 77 -10.35 4.18 17.47
N GLU A 78 -11.29 3.66 16.67
CA GLU A 78 -12.53 4.36 16.29
C GLU A 78 -13.79 3.80 16.98
N ASN A 79 -13.64 2.91 17.98
CA ASN A 79 -14.75 2.39 18.82
C ASN A 79 -14.71 2.91 20.27
#